data_AF-A0A542PVI1-F1
#
_entry.id   AF-A0A542PVI1-F1
#
_cell.length_a   1.000
_cell.length_b   1.000
_cell.length_c   1.000
_cell.angle_alpha   90.00
_cell.angle_beta   90.00
_cell.angle_gamma   90.00
#
_symmetry.space_group_name_H-M   'P 1'
#
loop_
_entity.id
_entity.type
_entity.pdbx_description
1 polymer ?
#
loop_
_entity_poly.entity_id
_entity_poly.type
_entity_poly.pdbx_seq_one_letter_code
_entity_poly.pdbx_strand_id
1 'polypeptide(L)'
;MEERHDKNCFIEVLKHWFYRQLGVEVPDVFLYIIFGSLNFHYSSRLEDPSHIFPKVDLIQPTDETNLEKWLGLKTIWHDPVTSERGWNRLEPLLMKGQNPIVRVAVHMLPDLEASQTVTFMSINQYLPEESAVDVFSTFYSGRLSLEKLDLARREIVSFSLPECQWLELSMMEMPVLDHSYLERIFLAQLQADLAKGYSAANFEKMIADLLLVEGLNPLLAKLYIACFGKHMFHPKGPASVRREMLSVMHELQKGGTVSEETVVRYEVLCQQWDILKMMFAKAGAAPKQMVERLIERVRTIAALEQEVFDMMRKQVKVG
;
A
#
# COMPACT_ATOMS: atom_id res chain seq x y z
N MET A 1 5.86 14.71 6.78
CA MET A 1 6.21 13.43 6.12
C MET A 1 4.95 12.58 6.01
N GLU A 2 4.09 12.91 5.05
CA GLU A 2 2.95 12.09 4.61
C GLU A 2 3.40 11.34 3.36
N GLU A 3 3.98 10.16 3.54
CA GLU A 3 4.58 9.33 2.48
C GLU A 3 3.67 8.15 2.07
N ARG A 4 2.37 8.21 2.40
CA ARG A 4 1.50 7.01 2.42
C ARG A 4 0.44 6.96 1.31
N HIS A 5 0.15 8.06 0.61
CA HIS A 5 -0.78 8.09 -0.54
C HIS A 5 -0.13 7.56 -1.83
N ASP A 6 1.17 7.81 -2.01
CA ASP A 6 1.92 7.54 -3.24
C ASP A 6 1.91 6.06 -3.61
N LYS A 7 2.04 5.18 -2.61
CA LYS A 7 2.17 3.74 -2.84
C LYS A 7 0.87 3.05 -3.29
N ASN A 8 -0.30 3.66 -3.06
CA ASN A 8 -1.56 3.15 -3.65
C ASN A 8 -1.68 3.61 -5.10
N CYS A 9 -1.28 4.85 -5.37
CA CYS A 9 -1.26 5.40 -6.71
C CYS A 9 -0.33 4.59 -7.61
N PHE A 10 0.77 4.06 -7.07
CA PHE A 10 1.70 3.25 -7.84
C PHE A 10 1.08 1.94 -8.36
N ILE A 11 0.27 1.24 -7.56
CA ILE A 11 -0.38 -0.01 -8.01
C ILE A 11 -1.36 0.28 -9.16
N GLU A 12 -2.15 1.35 -9.05
CA GLU A 12 -3.11 1.73 -10.10
C GLU A 12 -2.41 2.19 -11.38
N VAL A 13 -1.34 2.99 -11.25
CA VAL A 13 -0.51 3.38 -12.40
C VAL A 13 0.15 2.14 -13.02
N LEU A 14 0.56 1.17 -12.21
CA LEU A 14 1.17 -0.06 -12.70
C LEU A 14 0.17 -0.92 -13.50
N LYS A 15 -1.08 -1.08 -13.03
CA LYS A 15 -2.15 -1.74 -13.79
C LYS A 15 -2.35 -1.11 -15.16
N HIS A 16 -2.45 0.22 -15.19
CA HIS A 16 -2.58 0.97 -16.43
C HIS A 16 -1.36 0.80 -17.34
N TRP A 17 -0.16 0.80 -16.76
CA TRP A 17 1.09 0.56 -17.48
C TRP A 17 1.09 -0.83 -18.15
N PHE A 18 0.70 -1.90 -17.44
CA PHE A 18 0.59 -3.25 -17.99
C PHE A 18 -0.38 -3.30 -19.17
N TYR A 19 -1.59 -2.77 -18.99
CA TYR A 19 -2.61 -2.76 -20.04
C TYR A 19 -2.12 -2.01 -21.28
N ARG A 20 -1.47 -0.86 -21.09
CA ARG A 20 -1.04 -0.03 -22.20
C ARG A 20 0.22 -0.52 -22.90
N GLN A 21 1.19 -1.02 -22.14
CA GLN A 21 2.48 -1.47 -22.68
C GLN A 21 2.36 -2.87 -23.30
N LEU A 22 1.56 -3.76 -22.72
CA LEU A 22 1.50 -5.17 -23.07
C LEU A 22 0.11 -5.66 -23.51
N GLY A 23 -0.95 -4.86 -23.35
CA GLY A 23 -2.33 -5.30 -23.62
C GLY A 23 -2.87 -6.28 -22.58
N VAL A 24 -2.24 -6.36 -21.40
CA VAL A 24 -2.55 -7.35 -20.35
C VAL A 24 -3.17 -6.66 -19.14
N GLU A 25 -4.32 -7.16 -18.70
CA GLU A 25 -4.91 -6.80 -17.41
C GLU A 25 -4.37 -7.73 -16.33
N VAL A 26 -3.69 -7.16 -15.32
CA VAL A 26 -3.15 -7.93 -14.19
C VAL A 26 -4.18 -7.92 -13.06
N PRO A 27 -4.70 -9.09 -12.63
CA PRO A 27 -5.70 -9.13 -11.57
C PRO A 27 -5.16 -8.65 -10.22
N ASP A 28 -6.02 -7.95 -9.47
CA ASP A 28 -5.69 -7.34 -8.18
C ASP A 28 -5.12 -8.33 -7.16
N VAL A 29 -5.61 -9.58 -7.17
CA VAL A 29 -5.13 -10.65 -6.29
C VAL A 29 -3.63 -10.90 -6.43
N PHE A 30 -3.07 -10.81 -7.65
CA PHE A 30 -1.64 -11.00 -7.90
C PHE A 30 -0.84 -9.80 -7.41
N LEU A 31 -1.25 -8.58 -7.78
CA LEU A 31 -0.54 -7.37 -7.35
C LEU A 31 -0.54 -7.29 -5.82
N TYR A 32 -1.67 -7.56 -5.20
CA TYR A 32 -1.80 -7.49 -3.76
C TYR A 32 -0.91 -8.49 -3.01
N ILE A 33 -0.84 -9.76 -3.43
CA ILE A 33 0.05 -10.75 -2.78
C ILE A 33 1.54 -10.49 -3.08
N ILE A 34 1.86 -9.87 -4.21
CA ILE A 34 3.24 -9.54 -4.60
C ILE A 34 3.76 -8.35 -3.80
N PHE A 35 2.97 -7.29 -3.67
CA PHE A 35 3.36 -6.08 -2.93
C PHE A 35 3.17 -6.21 -1.42
N GLY A 36 2.18 -7.00 -1.00
CA GLY A 36 1.74 -7.10 0.37
C GLY A 36 2.48 -8.19 1.17
N SER A 37 2.14 -8.21 2.46
CA SER A 37 2.46 -9.28 3.39
C SER A 37 1.18 -9.93 3.90
N LEU A 38 1.28 -11.15 4.41
CA LEU A 38 0.19 -11.84 5.11
C LEU A 38 0.13 -11.39 6.57
N ASN A 39 1.29 -11.13 7.19
CA ASN A 39 1.38 -10.74 8.59
C ASN A 39 0.72 -9.39 8.87
N PHE A 40 0.34 -9.21 10.13
CA PHE A 40 -0.03 -7.90 10.67
C PHE A 40 1.24 -7.06 10.87
N HIS A 41 1.26 -5.88 10.27
CA HIS A 41 2.34 -4.91 10.44
C HIS A 41 1.93 -3.82 11.41
N TYR A 42 2.73 -3.71 12.47
CA TYR A 42 2.63 -2.63 13.42
C TYR A 42 4.01 -2.21 13.89
N SER A 43 4.29 -0.92 13.87
CA SER A 43 5.46 -0.37 14.53
C SER A 43 5.09 0.94 15.21
N SER A 44 5.82 1.24 16.28
CA SER A 44 5.71 2.52 16.93
C SER A 44 7.06 2.93 17.50
N ARG A 45 7.35 4.22 17.45
CA ARG A 45 8.60 4.79 17.98
C ARG A 45 8.35 6.18 18.55
N LEU A 46 9.02 6.48 19.66
CA LEU A 46 9.16 7.86 20.13
C LEU A 46 10.32 8.48 19.35
N GLU A 47 10.04 9.50 18.53
CA GLU A 47 11.08 10.16 17.73
C GLU A 47 11.98 11.06 18.59
N ASP A 48 11.48 11.57 19.72
CA ASP A 48 12.21 12.41 20.66
C ASP A 48 11.67 12.18 22.10
N PRO A 49 12.50 12.28 23.17
CA PRO A 49 12.04 12.21 24.57
C PRO A 49 10.95 13.22 24.96
N SER A 50 10.85 14.34 24.24
CA SER A 50 9.83 15.38 24.42
C SER A 50 8.48 15.03 23.78
N HIS A 51 8.43 14.03 22.89
CA HIS A 51 7.17 13.57 22.31
C HIS A 51 6.37 12.78 23.35
N ILE A 52 5.15 13.24 23.59
CA ILE A 52 4.20 12.59 24.51
C ILE A 52 3.61 11.31 23.89
N PHE A 53 3.60 11.22 22.56
CA PHE A 53 3.01 10.11 21.81
C PHE A 53 4.02 9.42 20.91
N PRO A 54 4.09 8.07 20.90
CA PRO A 54 4.80 7.38 19.84
C PRO A 54 4.17 7.71 18.49
N LYS A 55 5.02 7.89 17.48
CA LYS A 55 4.60 7.84 16.08
C LYS A 55 4.26 6.40 15.76
N VAL A 56 3.06 6.19 15.23
CA VAL A 56 2.49 4.87 14.95
C VAL A 56 2.45 4.63 13.46
N ASP A 57 2.84 3.43 13.07
CA ASP A 57 2.66 2.90 11.72
C ASP A 57 1.95 1.55 11.78
N LEU A 58 0.69 1.55 11.36
CA LEU A 58 -0.20 0.39 11.28
C LEU A 58 -0.53 0.07 9.80
N ILE A 59 0.18 0.69 8.86
CA ILE A 59 -0.12 0.58 7.44
C ILE A 59 0.76 -0.52 6.84
N GLN A 60 0.15 -1.38 6.02
CA GLN A 60 0.84 -2.44 5.29
C GLN A 60 1.96 -1.83 4.42
N PRO A 61 3.24 -2.12 4.68
CA PRO A 61 4.31 -1.67 3.82
C PRO A 61 4.18 -2.41 2.47
N THR A 62 4.44 -1.70 1.37
CA THR A 62 4.63 -2.34 0.06
C THR A 62 6.10 -2.64 -0.18
N ASP A 63 6.36 -3.82 -0.69
CA ASP A 63 7.68 -4.26 -1.11
C ASP A 63 7.78 -4.29 -2.64
N GLU A 64 8.40 -3.25 -3.21
CA GLU A 64 8.60 -3.13 -4.66
C GLU A 64 9.65 -4.12 -5.19
N THR A 65 10.51 -4.68 -4.33
CA THR A 65 11.53 -5.65 -4.77
C THR A 65 10.93 -6.97 -5.27
N ASN A 66 9.69 -7.25 -4.86
CA ASN A 66 8.93 -8.40 -5.32
C ASN A 66 8.44 -8.27 -6.76
N LEU A 67 8.44 -7.07 -7.36
CA LEU A 67 8.05 -6.86 -8.75
C LEU A 67 8.96 -7.60 -9.74
N GLU A 68 10.27 -7.47 -9.56
CA GLU A 68 11.23 -8.13 -10.44
C GLU A 68 11.15 -9.65 -10.26
N LYS A 69 11.04 -10.11 -9.01
CA LYS A 69 10.97 -11.53 -8.66
C LYS A 69 9.71 -12.24 -9.17
N TRP A 70 8.54 -11.61 -9.04
CA TRP A 70 7.24 -12.26 -9.27
C TRP A 70 6.45 -11.69 -10.45
N LEU A 71 6.92 -10.63 -11.10
CA LEU A 71 6.30 -10.15 -12.34
C LEU A 71 7.32 -10.01 -13.47
N GLY A 72 8.61 -10.32 -13.23
CA GLY A 72 9.68 -10.09 -14.20
C GLY A 72 9.87 -8.60 -14.53
N LEU A 73 9.34 -7.71 -13.68
CA LEU A 73 9.29 -6.28 -13.91
C LEU A 73 10.43 -5.58 -13.18
N LYS A 74 11.39 -5.07 -13.94
CA LYS A 74 12.49 -4.29 -13.39
C LYS A 74 12.11 -2.82 -13.27
N THR A 75 12.32 -2.26 -12.09
CA THR A 75 12.12 -0.84 -11.78
C THR A 75 13.46 -0.12 -11.78
N ILE A 76 13.64 0.90 -12.63
CA ILE A 76 14.85 1.73 -12.67
C ILE A 76 14.46 3.17 -12.34
N TRP A 77 14.92 3.63 -11.17
CA TRP A 77 14.75 5.01 -10.74
C TRP A 77 15.80 5.91 -11.39
N HIS A 78 15.34 7.06 -11.89
CA HIS A 78 16.17 8.09 -12.50
C HIS A 78 15.98 9.40 -11.75
N ASP A 79 17.06 9.90 -11.17
CA ASP A 79 17.12 11.17 -10.45
C ASP A 79 17.93 12.18 -11.28
N PRO A 80 17.31 12.84 -12.28
CA PRO A 80 18.04 13.74 -13.16
C PRO A 80 18.49 14.99 -12.39
N VAL A 81 19.69 15.47 -12.74
CA VAL A 81 20.28 16.69 -12.13
C VAL A 81 19.49 17.95 -12.48
N THR A 82 18.76 17.95 -13.60
CA THR A 82 17.91 19.06 -14.05
C THR A 82 16.66 18.52 -14.75
N SER A 83 15.59 19.33 -14.77
CA SER A 83 14.38 18.99 -15.54
C SER A 83 14.66 18.75 -17.02
N GLU A 84 15.44 19.62 -17.67
CA GLU A 84 15.80 19.52 -19.09
C GLU A 84 16.48 18.18 -19.39
N ARG A 85 17.42 17.75 -18.56
CA ARG A 85 18.07 16.43 -18.69
C ARG A 85 17.08 15.28 -18.47
N GLY A 86 16.11 15.46 -17.57
CA GLY A 86 15.02 14.53 -17.38
C GLY A 86 14.17 14.39 -18.63
N TRP A 87 13.71 15.51 -19.21
CA TRP A 87 12.88 15.52 -20.41
C TRP A 87 13.60 14.94 -21.63
N ASN A 88 14.86 15.35 -21.87
CA ASN A 88 15.68 14.83 -22.96
C ASN A 88 15.89 13.30 -22.91
N ARG A 89 15.69 12.67 -21.74
CA ARG A 89 15.70 11.21 -21.57
C ARG A 89 14.31 10.59 -21.73
N LEU A 90 13.26 11.27 -21.28
CA LEU A 90 11.87 10.80 -21.36
C LEU A 90 11.32 10.84 -22.79
N GLU A 91 11.57 11.92 -23.52
CA GLU A 91 11.03 12.13 -24.87
C GLU A 91 11.38 10.98 -25.83
N PRO A 92 12.64 10.52 -25.93
CA PRO A 92 12.96 9.37 -26.79
C PRO A 92 12.24 8.07 -26.42
N LEU A 93 11.87 7.87 -25.15
CA LEU A 93 11.12 6.69 -24.70
C LEU A 93 9.66 6.80 -25.10
N LEU A 94 9.06 7.98 -24.92
CA LEU A 94 7.70 8.30 -25.35
C LEU A 94 7.54 8.15 -26.86
N MET A 95 8.52 8.61 -27.64
CA MET A 95 8.53 8.46 -29.10
C MET A 95 8.66 6.99 -29.55
N LYS A 96 9.18 6.10 -28.68
CA LYS A 96 9.23 4.65 -28.89
C LYS A 96 7.95 3.94 -28.39
N GLY A 97 6.94 4.68 -27.95
CA GLY A 97 5.71 4.14 -27.40
C GLY A 97 5.86 3.54 -26.00
N GLN A 98 6.91 3.93 -25.27
CA GLN A 98 7.06 3.57 -23.86
C GLN A 98 6.38 4.58 -22.94
N ASN A 99 6.04 4.13 -21.74
CA ASN A 99 5.17 4.86 -20.82
C ASN A 99 5.92 5.13 -19.51
N PRO A 100 6.86 6.08 -19.48
CA PRO A 100 7.58 6.40 -18.27
C PRO A 100 6.64 6.92 -17.18
N ILE A 101 6.96 6.62 -15.93
CA ILE A 101 6.18 7.07 -14.77
C ILE A 101 6.95 8.18 -14.07
N VAL A 102 6.34 9.33 -13.88
CA VAL A 102 6.93 10.45 -13.13
C VAL A 102 6.26 10.59 -11.76
N ARG A 103 6.94 11.22 -10.82
CA ARG A 103 6.30 11.73 -9.60
C ARG A 103 5.94 13.20 -9.76
N VAL A 104 4.75 13.57 -9.33
CA VAL A 104 4.23 14.94 -9.45
C VAL A 104 3.52 15.38 -8.17
N ALA A 105 3.58 16.67 -7.87
CA ALA A 105 2.80 17.28 -6.81
C ALA A 105 1.35 17.44 -7.28
N VAL A 106 0.40 16.86 -6.55
CA VAL A 106 -1.02 16.81 -6.94
C VAL A 106 -1.64 18.20 -6.98
N HIS A 107 -1.28 19.08 -6.05
CA HIS A 107 -1.77 20.46 -6.01
C HIS A 107 -1.35 21.32 -7.22
N MET A 108 -0.39 20.83 -8.02
CA MET A 108 0.02 21.48 -9.27
C MET A 108 -0.76 20.99 -10.47
N LEU A 109 -1.68 20.04 -10.32
CA LEU A 109 -2.54 19.54 -11.39
C LEU A 109 -3.83 20.39 -11.50
N PRO A 110 -4.49 20.42 -12.67
CA PRO A 110 -5.73 21.17 -12.85
C PRO A 110 -6.82 20.75 -11.84
N ASP A 111 -7.54 21.75 -11.29
CA ASP A 111 -8.67 21.59 -10.37
C ASP A 111 -8.37 20.83 -9.05
N LEU A 112 -7.09 20.78 -8.65
CA LEU A 112 -6.61 19.98 -7.52
C LEU A 112 -5.77 20.77 -6.50
N GLU A 113 -5.82 22.10 -6.51
CA GLU A 113 -4.96 23.01 -5.73
C GLU A 113 -5.01 22.76 -4.22
N ALA A 114 -6.13 22.24 -3.71
CA ALA A 114 -6.31 21.93 -2.30
C ALA A 114 -5.58 20.65 -1.82
N SER A 115 -5.14 19.78 -2.74
CA SER A 115 -4.58 18.45 -2.44
C SER A 115 -3.07 18.50 -2.24
N GLN A 116 -2.64 18.72 -1.00
CA GLN A 116 -1.22 18.77 -0.60
C GLN A 116 -0.60 17.37 -0.46
N THR A 117 -0.40 16.68 -1.59
CA THR A 117 0.25 15.36 -1.64
C THR A 117 1.01 15.18 -2.97
N VAL A 118 1.72 14.07 -3.11
CA VAL A 118 2.35 13.67 -4.37
C VAL A 118 1.69 12.40 -4.91
N THR A 119 1.90 12.13 -6.20
CA THR A 119 1.39 10.91 -6.83
C THR A 119 2.33 10.42 -7.92
N PHE A 120 2.18 9.15 -8.27
CA PHE A 120 2.76 8.59 -9.48
C PHE A 120 1.84 8.90 -10.66
N MET A 121 2.43 9.23 -11.80
CA MET A 121 1.71 9.56 -13.02
C MET A 121 2.41 8.93 -14.22
N SER A 122 1.71 8.09 -14.98
CA SER A 122 2.22 7.60 -16.27
C SER A 122 2.08 8.69 -17.31
N ILE A 123 3.18 9.04 -17.98
CA ILE A 123 3.13 9.84 -19.19
C ILE A 123 2.78 8.91 -20.32
N ASN A 124 1.62 9.16 -20.92
CA ASN A 124 1.08 8.26 -21.88
C ASN A 124 1.59 8.58 -23.29
N GLN A 125 1.23 9.74 -23.80
CA GLN A 125 1.55 10.13 -25.15
C GLN A 125 2.22 11.50 -25.13
N TYR A 126 3.22 11.68 -25.99
CA TYR A 126 3.77 13.00 -26.27
C TYR A 126 3.16 13.57 -27.55
N LEU A 127 2.77 14.84 -27.49
CA LEU A 127 2.15 15.61 -28.57
C LEU A 127 3.04 16.82 -28.87
N PRO A 128 4.01 16.67 -29.78
CA PRO A 128 5.02 17.70 -30.03
C PRO A 128 4.43 19.03 -30.50
N GLU A 129 3.44 18.97 -31.40
CA GLU A 129 2.80 20.16 -31.98
C GLU A 129 2.11 21.04 -30.93
N GLU A 130 1.61 20.43 -29.86
CA GLU A 130 0.92 21.11 -28.77
C GLU A 130 1.84 21.42 -27.58
N SER A 131 3.11 20.96 -27.64
CA SER A 131 4.02 20.96 -26.48
C SER A 131 3.32 20.39 -25.23
N ALA A 132 2.68 19.24 -25.40
CA ALA A 132 1.81 18.63 -24.40
C ALA A 132 2.00 17.12 -24.29
N VAL A 133 1.53 16.55 -23.20
CA VAL A 133 1.45 15.11 -22.97
C VAL A 133 0.05 14.72 -22.50
N ASP A 134 -0.39 13.54 -22.91
CA ASP A 134 -1.54 12.89 -22.27
C ASP A 134 -1.02 12.03 -21.12
N VAL A 135 -1.67 12.12 -19.96
CA VAL A 135 -1.20 11.49 -18.72
C VAL A 135 -2.31 10.76 -17.97
N PHE A 136 -1.92 9.88 -17.05
CA PHE A 136 -2.82 9.22 -16.12
C PHE A 136 -2.19 9.08 -14.74
N SER A 137 -2.97 9.39 -13.70
CA SER A 137 -2.71 9.10 -12.30
C SER A 137 -4.04 8.81 -11.60
N THR A 138 -3.98 8.40 -10.33
CA THR A 138 -5.18 8.20 -9.51
C THR A 138 -5.98 9.50 -9.27
N PHE A 139 -5.34 10.67 -9.41
CA PHE A 139 -5.97 11.97 -9.16
C PHE A 139 -6.37 12.70 -10.45
N TYR A 140 -5.69 12.44 -11.57
CA TYR A 140 -5.86 13.19 -12.81
C TYR A 140 -5.64 12.30 -14.03
N SER A 141 -6.55 12.40 -14.99
CA SER A 141 -6.39 11.81 -16.32
C SER A 141 -6.79 12.84 -17.36
N GLY A 142 -5.88 13.13 -18.30
CA GLY A 142 -6.11 14.15 -19.31
C GLY A 142 -4.81 14.67 -19.91
N ARG A 143 -4.92 15.76 -20.65
CA ARG A 143 -3.79 16.43 -21.29
C ARG A 143 -3.14 17.44 -20.34
N LEU A 144 -1.82 17.54 -20.37
CA LEU A 144 -1.04 18.57 -19.68
C LEU A 144 -0.04 19.20 -20.64
N SER A 145 0.15 20.53 -20.56
CA SER A 145 1.30 21.16 -21.22
C SER A 145 2.60 20.69 -20.57
N LEU A 146 3.70 20.68 -21.34
CA LEU A 146 5.03 20.35 -20.82
C LEU A 146 5.44 21.28 -19.68
N GLU A 147 5.09 22.57 -19.75
CA GLU A 147 5.33 23.54 -18.70
C GLU A 147 4.63 23.15 -17.38
N LYS A 148 3.35 22.75 -17.46
CA LYS A 148 2.58 22.35 -16.28
C LYS A 148 3.11 21.04 -15.69
N LEU A 149 3.48 20.08 -16.54
CA LEU A 149 4.12 18.84 -16.12
C LEU A 149 5.46 19.12 -15.41
N ASP A 150 6.30 19.97 -15.98
CA ASP A 150 7.59 20.35 -15.38
C ASP A 150 7.40 20.98 -14.00
N LEU A 151 6.51 21.97 -13.92
CA LEU A 151 6.20 22.65 -12.68
C LEU A 151 5.73 21.66 -11.61
N ALA A 152 4.83 20.74 -11.95
CA ALA A 152 4.34 19.72 -11.03
C ALA A 152 5.43 18.72 -10.59
N ARG A 153 6.39 18.39 -11.47
CA ARG A 153 7.53 17.50 -11.17
C ARG A 153 8.60 18.17 -10.32
N ARG A 154 8.76 19.49 -10.41
CA ARG A 154 9.71 20.25 -9.58
C ARG A 154 9.17 20.50 -8.18
N GLU A 155 7.86 20.75 -8.07
CA GLU A 155 7.23 21.08 -6.80
C GLU A 155 7.21 19.94 -5.77
N ILE A 156 7.55 18.71 -6.17
CA ILE A 156 7.68 17.58 -5.22
C ILE A 156 8.79 17.80 -4.17
N VAL A 157 9.71 18.73 -4.39
CA VAL A 157 10.73 19.12 -3.40
C VAL A 157 10.13 19.67 -2.11
N SER A 158 8.94 20.28 -2.17
CA SER A 158 8.20 20.74 -0.98
C SER A 158 7.82 19.57 -0.06
N PHE A 159 7.79 18.35 -0.59
CA PHE A 159 7.56 17.09 0.13
C PHE A 159 8.86 16.35 0.48
N SER A 160 10.03 17.01 0.34
CA SER A 160 11.35 16.42 0.58
C SER A 160 11.70 15.24 -0.34
N LEU A 161 11.19 15.25 -1.58
CA LEU A 161 11.53 14.26 -2.61
C LEU A 161 12.47 14.86 -3.68
N PRO A 162 13.30 14.04 -4.36
CA PRO A 162 14.18 14.53 -5.43
C PRO A 162 13.37 15.12 -6.58
N GLU A 163 13.73 16.32 -7.05
CA GLU A 163 13.03 16.97 -8.16
C GLU A 163 13.09 16.14 -9.44
N CYS A 164 12.03 16.22 -10.25
CA CYS A 164 12.00 15.63 -11.59
C CYS A 164 12.27 14.11 -11.63
N GLN A 165 12.20 13.42 -10.49
CA GLN A 165 12.37 11.98 -10.40
C GLN A 165 11.36 11.25 -11.29
N TRP A 166 11.85 10.23 -11.98
CA TRP A 166 11.01 9.35 -12.78
C TRP A 166 11.47 7.90 -12.69
N LEU A 167 10.57 7.02 -13.11
CA LEU A 167 10.69 5.58 -13.03
C LEU A 167 10.52 5.01 -14.42
N GLU A 168 11.51 4.23 -14.83
CA GLU A 168 11.45 3.36 -15.99
C GLU A 168 11.03 1.96 -15.55
N LEU A 169 10.07 1.40 -16.28
CA LEU A 169 9.62 0.04 -16.10
C LEU A 169 10.06 -0.77 -17.32
N SER A 170 10.77 -1.86 -17.08
CA SER A 170 11.24 -2.77 -18.12
C SER A 170 10.77 -4.19 -17.82
N MET A 171 10.05 -4.77 -18.77
CA MET A 171 9.58 -6.16 -18.67
C MET A 171 10.68 -7.09 -19.20
N MET A 172 11.11 -8.04 -18.37
CA MET A 172 12.00 -9.11 -18.83
C MET A 172 11.20 -10.26 -19.44
N GLU A 173 10.27 -10.82 -18.66
CA GLU A 173 9.38 -11.90 -19.09
C GLU A 173 8.11 -11.84 -18.23
N MET A 174 6.94 -11.75 -18.88
CA MET A 174 5.68 -11.73 -18.18
C MET A 174 5.29 -13.16 -17.79
N PRO A 175 5.07 -13.45 -16.50
CA PRO A 175 4.58 -14.76 -16.10
C PRO A 175 3.15 -15.02 -16.57
N VAL A 176 2.82 -16.29 -16.76
CA VAL A 176 1.42 -16.72 -16.89
C VAL A 176 0.74 -16.60 -15.53
N LEU A 177 -0.25 -15.71 -15.44
CA LEU A 177 -0.99 -15.42 -14.22
C LEU A 177 -2.17 -16.37 -14.07
N ASP A 178 -1.89 -17.59 -13.60
CA ASP A 178 -2.88 -18.61 -13.31
C ASP A 178 -2.93 -18.98 -11.81
N HIS A 179 -3.84 -19.90 -11.47
CA HIS A 179 -3.99 -20.38 -10.08
C HIS A 179 -2.67 -20.92 -9.51
N SER A 180 -1.94 -21.74 -10.28
CA SER A 180 -0.67 -22.32 -9.83
C SER A 180 0.39 -21.24 -9.59
N TYR A 181 0.39 -20.16 -10.37
CA TYR A 181 1.24 -18.99 -10.14
C TYR A 181 0.88 -18.27 -8.84
N LEU A 182 -0.42 -18.05 -8.60
CA LEU A 182 -0.93 -17.40 -7.40
C LEU A 182 -0.57 -18.20 -6.15
N GLU A 183 -0.82 -19.51 -6.18
CA GLU A 183 -0.42 -20.46 -5.14
C GLU A 183 1.07 -20.35 -4.85
N ARG A 184 1.93 -20.41 -5.87
CA ARG A 184 3.38 -20.33 -5.67
C ARG A 184 3.81 -19.03 -4.98
N ILE A 185 3.26 -17.88 -5.37
CA ILE A 185 3.58 -16.60 -4.70
C ILE A 185 3.08 -16.64 -3.26
N PHE A 186 1.83 -17.05 -3.05
CA PHE A 186 1.22 -17.13 -1.72
C PHE A 186 2.03 -18.00 -0.78
N LEU A 187 2.43 -19.20 -1.22
CA LEU A 187 3.26 -20.11 -0.42
C LEU A 187 4.60 -19.50 -0.06
N ALA A 188 5.26 -18.84 -1.01
CA ALA A 188 6.54 -18.19 -0.76
C ALA A 188 6.40 -17.01 0.22
N GLN A 189 5.33 -16.22 0.12
CA GLN A 189 5.06 -15.14 1.07
C GLN A 189 4.71 -15.69 2.46
N LEU A 190 3.91 -16.75 2.54
CA LEU A 190 3.56 -17.40 3.80
C LEU A 190 4.83 -17.91 4.51
N GLN A 191 5.73 -18.55 3.78
CA GLN A 191 7.01 -19.01 4.34
C GLN A 191 7.89 -17.84 4.81
N ALA A 192 8.00 -16.77 4.02
CA ALA A 192 8.78 -15.59 4.38
C ALA A 192 8.24 -14.90 5.64
N ASP A 193 6.91 -14.83 5.77
CA ASP A 193 6.24 -14.20 6.90
C ASP A 193 6.28 -15.06 8.17
N LEU A 194 6.18 -16.39 8.04
CA LEU A 194 6.40 -17.32 9.15
C LEU A 194 7.83 -17.23 9.69
N ALA A 195 8.83 -17.10 8.82
CA ALA A 195 10.22 -16.96 9.23
C ALA A 195 10.49 -15.67 10.02
N LYS A 196 9.76 -14.59 9.71
CA LYS A 196 9.85 -13.30 10.40
C LYS A 196 9.23 -13.34 11.79
N GLY A 197 8.10 -14.03 11.97
CA GLY A 197 7.42 -14.18 13.27
C GLY A 197 6.91 -12.89 13.90
N TYR A 198 6.72 -11.81 13.11
CA TYR A 198 6.45 -10.48 13.65
C TYR A 198 5.02 -10.27 14.17
N SER A 199 4.01 -11.02 13.68
CA SER A 199 2.61 -10.73 14.01
C SER A 199 2.32 -10.69 15.50
N ALA A 200 2.75 -11.69 16.27
CA ALA A 200 2.51 -11.73 17.71
C ALA A 200 3.16 -10.53 18.44
N ALA A 201 4.42 -10.24 18.13
CA ALA A 201 5.13 -9.09 18.70
C ALA A 201 4.47 -7.75 18.32
N ASN A 202 3.93 -7.65 17.11
CA ASN A 202 3.22 -6.49 16.60
C ASN A 202 1.90 -6.25 17.33
N PHE A 203 1.12 -7.31 17.60
CA PHE A 203 -0.08 -7.21 18.43
C PHE A 203 0.25 -6.81 19.87
N GLU A 204 1.26 -7.41 20.49
CA GLU A 204 1.69 -7.04 21.84
C GLU A 204 2.13 -5.58 21.92
N LYS A 205 2.89 -5.10 20.93
CA LYS A 205 3.27 -3.70 20.85
C LYS A 205 2.06 -2.78 20.68
N MET A 206 1.09 -3.16 19.84
CA MET A 206 -0.16 -2.39 19.68
C MET A 206 -0.95 -2.30 20.98
N ILE A 207 -1.04 -3.40 21.73
CA ILE A 207 -1.69 -3.43 23.06
C ILE A 207 -0.94 -2.52 24.04
N ALA A 208 0.39 -2.63 24.11
CA ALA A 208 1.22 -1.80 24.99
C ALA A 208 1.03 -0.31 24.71
N ASP A 209 0.93 0.07 23.43
CA ASP A 209 0.70 1.47 23.04
C ASP A 209 -0.73 1.94 23.37
N LEU A 210 -1.74 1.08 23.22
CA LEU A 210 -3.12 1.40 23.64
C LEU A 210 -3.22 1.64 25.15
N LEU A 211 -2.45 0.92 25.98
CA LEU A 211 -2.42 1.12 27.43
C LEU A 211 -1.87 2.48 27.85
N LEU A 212 -1.06 3.14 27.01
CA LEU A 212 -0.56 4.49 27.29
C LEU A 212 -1.69 5.50 27.53
N VAL A 213 -2.88 5.25 26.95
CA VAL A 213 -4.06 6.10 27.08
C VAL A 213 -4.53 6.29 28.52
N GLU A 214 -4.31 5.30 29.39
CA GLU A 214 -4.76 5.34 30.78
C GLU A 214 -4.07 6.44 31.59
N GLY A 215 -2.78 6.66 31.33
CA GLY A 215 -1.95 7.69 31.98
C GLY A 215 -2.18 9.11 31.45
N LEU A 216 -2.94 9.28 30.37
CA LEU A 216 -3.16 10.59 29.75
C LEU A 216 -4.33 11.35 30.38
N ASN A 217 -4.31 12.69 30.29
CA ASN A 217 -5.52 13.48 30.57
C ASN A 217 -6.60 13.22 29.47
N PRO A 218 -7.88 13.56 29.71
CA PRO A 218 -8.97 13.23 28.79
C PRO A 218 -8.79 13.75 27.36
N LEU A 219 -8.25 14.96 27.18
CA LEU A 219 -8.05 15.56 25.86
C LEU A 219 -6.95 14.80 25.08
N LEU A 220 -5.81 14.55 25.72
CA LEU A 220 -4.70 13.80 25.12
C LEU A 220 -5.11 12.36 24.81
N ALA A 221 -5.87 11.70 25.69
CA ALA A 221 -6.43 10.37 25.44
C ALA A 221 -7.31 10.34 24.19
N LYS A 222 -8.18 11.35 24.02
CA LYS A 222 -9.05 11.49 22.85
C LYS A 222 -8.24 11.68 21.57
N LEU A 223 -7.24 12.56 21.59
CA LEU A 223 -6.37 12.81 20.44
C LEU A 223 -5.58 11.55 20.05
N TYR A 224 -5.03 10.82 21.03
CA TYR A 224 -4.30 9.60 20.81
C TYR A 224 -5.15 8.52 20.11
N ILE A 225 -6.34 8.25 20.65
CA ILE A 225 -7.28 7.28 20.07
C ILE A 225 -7.75 7.70 18.68
N ALA A 226 -7.98 9.00 18.46
CA ALA A 226 -8.35 9.51 17.14
C ALA A 226 -7.23 9.28 16.10
N CYS A 227 -5.96 9.49 16.48
CA CYS A 227 -4.81 9.21 15.62
C CYS A 227 -4.70 7.72 15.26
N PHE A 228 -4.82 6.81 16.23
CA PHE A 228 -4.89 5.36 15.96
C PHE A 228 -6.05 5.03 15.02
N GLY A 229 -7.23 5.60 15.29
CA GLY A 229 -8.41 5.43 14.48
C GLY A 229 -8.17 5.81 13.02
N LYS A 230 -7.53 6.97 12.75
CA LYS A 230 -7.21 7.40 11.37
C LYS A 230 -6.44 6.32 10.58
N HIS A 231 -5.50 5.63 11.22
CA HIS A 231 -4.77 4.53 10.59
C HIS A 231 -5.64 3.29 10.31
N MET A 232 -6.64 3.00 11.15
CA MET A 232 -7.63 1.93 10.91
C MET A 232 -8.52 2.20 9.70
N PHE A 233 -8.83 3.47 9.40
CA PHE A 233 -9.63 3.87 8.23
C PHE A 233 -8.82 3.94 6.94
N HIS A 234 -7.49 3.83 7.02
CA HIS A 234 -6.63 3.96 5.85
C HIS A 234 -6.92 2.86 4.81
N PRO A 235 -6.84 3.14 3.50
CA PRO A 235 -7.02 2.11 2.46
C PRO A 235 -5.97 0.98 2.52
N LYS A 236 -4.79 1.26 3.08
CA LYS A 236 -3.76 0.26 3.44
C LYS A 236 -3.74 -0.10 4.93
N GLY A 237 -4.76 0.30 5.67
CA GLY A 237 -4.94 -0.09 7.06
C GLY A 237 -5.42 -1.55 7.14
N PRO A 238 -5.38 -2.16 8.33
CA PRO A 238 -5.61 -3.59 8.50
C PRO A 238 -6.95 -4.07 7.91
N ALA A 239 -8.05 -3.36 8.16
CA ALA A 239 -9.37 -3.78 7.69
C ALA A 239 -9.46 -3.90 6.16
N SER A 240 -8.95 -2.91 5.42
CA SER A 240 -8.99 -2.90 3.96
C SER A 240 -8.07 -3.97 3.37
N VAL A 241 -6.85 -4.06 3.88
CA VAL A 241 -5.82 -5.04 3.49
C VAL A 241 -6.31 -6.47 3.70
N ARG A 242 -6.98 -6.74 4.82
CA ARG A 242 -7.54 -8.08 5.08
C ARG A 242 -8.65 -8.45 4.10
N ARG A 243 -9.45 -7.50 3.61
CA ARG A 243 -10.43 -7.78 2.53
C ARG A 243 -9.77 -8.14 1.20
N GLU A 244 -8.70 -7.44 0.83
CA GLU A 244 -7.93 -7.81 -0.38
C GLU A 244 -7.34 -9.21 -0.26
N MET A 245 -6.81 -9.55 0.93
CA MET A 245 -6.31 -10.90 1.17
C MET A 245 -7.42 -11.95 1.18
N LEU A 246 -8.63 -11.61 1.61
CA LEU A 246 -9.78 -12.51 1.52
C LEU A 246 -10.11 -12.84 0.06
N SER A 247 -10.01 -11.87 -0.87
CA SER A 247 -10.14 -12.13 -2.30
C SER A 247 -9.09 -13.13 -2.81
N VAL A 248 -7.83 -13.00 -2.37
CA VAL A 248 -6.78 -13.98 -2.66
C VAL A 248 -7.16 -15.36 -2.12
N MET A 249 -7.67 -15.44 -0.89
CA MET A 249 -8.08 -16.70 -0.27
C MET A 249 -9.22 -17.39 -1.02
N HIS A 250 -10.20 -16.64 -1.53
CA HIS A 250 -11.26 -17.20 -2.36
C HIS A 250 -10.72 -17.77 -3.68
N GLU A 251 -9.80 -17.07 -4.36
CA GLU A 251 -9.19 -17.60 -5.59
C GLU A 251 -8.37 -18.87 -5.29
N LEU A 252 -7.61 -18.88 -4.19
CA LEU A 252 -6.88 -20.06 -3.75
C LEU A 252 -7.81 -21.24 -3.41
N GLN A 253 -9.01 -20.97 -2.89
CA GLN A 253 -10.00 -21.99 -2.57
C GLN A 253 -10.62 -22.59 -3.82
N LYS A 254 -10.89 -21.79 -4.86
CA LYS A 254 -11.44 -22.28 -6.13
C LYS A 254 -10.53 -23.31 -6.78
N GLY A 255 -9.21 -23.13 -6.70
CA GLY A 255 -8.24 -24.12 -7.20
C GLY A 255 -7.79 -25.16 -6.17
N GLY A 256 -8.42 -25.22 -4.98
CA GLY A 256 -8.22 -26.28 -4.00
C GLY A 256 -6.97 -26.17 -3.13
N THR A 257 -6.21 -25.06 -3.20
CA THR A 257 -5.01 -24.84 -2.38
C THR A 257 -5.33 -24.58 -0.91
N VAL A 258 -6.45 -23.87 -0.64
CA VAL A 258 -6.93 -23.64 0.73
C VAL A 258 -8.35 -24.19 0.90
N SER A 259 -8.67 -24.69 2.09
CA SER A 259 -10.01 -25.21 2.36
C SER A 259 -11.04 -24.10 2.54
N GLU A 260 -12.31 -24.41 2.26
CA GLU A 260 -13.45 -23.53 2.54
C GLU A 260 -13.49 -23.11 4.02
N GLU A 261 -13.17 -24.03 4.94
CA GLU A 261 -13.10 -23.74 6.37
C GLU A 261 -12.06 -22.64 6.69
N THR A 262 -10.89 -22.67 6.05
CA THR A 262 -9.87 -21.64 6.24
C THR A 262 -10.33 -20.30 5.71
N VAL A 263 -11.04 -20.27 4.58
CA VAL A 263 -11.64 -19.05 4.04
C VAL A 263 -12.66 -18.47 5.02
N VAL A 264 -13.60 -19.28 5.52
CA VAL A 264 -14.61 -18.85 6.50
C VAL A 264 -13.97 -18.29 7.76
N ARG A 265 -12.90 -18.92 8.27
CA ARG A 265 -12.15 -18.39 9.43
C ARG A 265 -11.49 -17.05 9.11
N TYR A 266 -10.98 -16.87 7.90
CA TYR A 266 -10.42 -15.59 7.46
C TYR A 266 -11.48 -14.51 7.27
N GLU A 267 -12.68 -14.85 6.81
CA GLU A 267 -13.84 -13.92 6.77
C GLU A 267 -14.18 -13.41 8.17
N VAL A 268 -14.20 -14.31 9.17
CA VAL A 268 -14.41 -13.92 10.58
C VAL A 268 -13.31 -12.98 11.04
N LEU A 269 -12.04 -13.24 10.72
CA LEU A 269 -10.92 -12.33 11.00
C LEU A 269 -11.15 -10.94 10.37
N CYS A 270 -11.57 -10.88 9.11
CA CYS A 270 -11.89 -9.61 8.42
C CYS A 270 -13.00 -8.84 9.15
N GLN A 271 -14.07 -9.53 9.55
CA GLN A 271 -15.17 -8.93 10.32
C GLN A 271 -14.69 -8.37 11.67
N GLN A 272 -13.78 -9.05 12.36
CA GLN A 272 -13.23 -8.54 13.62
C GLN A 272 -12.42 -7.25 13.43
N TRP A 273 -11.65 -7.15 12.34
CA TRP A 273 -10.97 -5.92 11.97
C TRP A 273 -11.95 -4.77 11.66
N ASP A 274 -13.03 -5.06 10.96
CA ASP A 274 -14.09 -4.08 10.68
C ASP A 274 -14.78 -3.59 11.96
N ILE A 275 -15.08 -4.51 12.90
CA ILE A 275 -15.62 -4.17 14.21
C ILE A 275 -14.64 -3.28 14.98
N LEU A 276 -13.35 -3.62 15.01
CA LEU A 276 -12.32 -2.82 15.68
C LEU A 276 -12.25 -1.40 15.08
N LYS A 277 -12.28 -1.28 13.75
CA LYS A 277 -12.35 0.01 13.04
C LYS A 277 -13.55 0.85 13.49
N MET A 278 -14.74 0.25 13.61
CA MET A 278 -15.92 0.95 14.14
C MET A 278 -15.78 1.33 15.61
N MET A 279 -15.14 0.50 16.43
CA MET A 279 -14.89 0.80 17.85
C MET A 279 -13.99 2.03 18.01
N PHE A 280 -12.94 2.17 17.19
CA PHE A 280 -12.10 3.38 17.18
C PHE A 280 -12.88 4.64 16.81
N ALA A 281 -13.80 4.56 15.83
CA ALA A 281 -14.69 5.67 15.49
C ALA A 281 -15.53 6.15 16.68
N LYS A 282 -16.00 5.21 17.52
CA LYS A 282 -16.83 5.51 18.71
C LYS A 282 -15.99 5.90 19.93
N ALA A 283 -14.76 5.41 20.03
CA ALA A 283 -13.91 5.59 21.21
C ALA A 283 -13.50 7.05 21.46
N GLY A 284 -13.55 7.93 20.46
CA GLY A 284 -13.29 9.36 20.62
C GLY A 284 -14.23 10.07 21.62
N ALA A 285 -15.39 9.50 21.94
CA ALA A 285 -16.32 10.06 22.94
C ALA A 285 -15.98 9.65 24.38
N ALA A 286 -15.38 8.47 24.58
CA ALA A 286 -15.07 7.93 25.90
C ALA A 286 -13.79 7.06 25.85
N PRO A 287 -12.61 7.66 25.61
CA PRO A 287 -11.40 6.93 25.24
C PRO A 287 -10.97 5.94 26.33
N LYS A 288 -10.84 6.38 27.58
CA LYS A 288 -10.37 5.52 28.69
C LYS A 288 -11.27 4.31 28.95
N GLN A 289 -12.59 4.49 28.89
CA GLN A 289 -13.56 3.39 29.08
C GLN A 289 -13.54 2.39 27.92
N MET A 290 -13.07 2.80 26.75
CA MET A 290 -13.03 2.00 25.55
C MET A 290 -11.70 1.25 25.38
N VAL A 291 -10.63 1.65 26.05
CA VAL A 291 -9.29 1.03 25.94
C VAL A 291 -9.34 -0.47 26.21
N GLU A 292 -9.92 -0.89 27.33
CA GLU A 292 -10.02 -2.32 27.68
C GLU A 292 -10.75 -3.13 26.59
N ARG A 293 -11.84 -2.58 26.06
CA ARG A 293 -12.63 -3.22 24.98
C ARG A 293 -11.85 -3.28 23.67
N LEU A 294 -11.09 -2.24 23.35
CA LEU A 294 -10.21 -2.22 22.18
C LEU A 294 -9.12 -3.28 22.32
N ILE A 295 -8.48 -3.37 23.48
CA ILE A 295 -7.43 -4.38 23.78
C ILE A 295 -8.00 -5.80 23.69
N GLU A 296 -9.17 -6.05 24.28
CA GLU A 296 -9.83 -7.35 24.20
C GLU A 296 -10.07 -7.75 22.74
N ARG A 297 -10.57 -6.81 21.92
CA ARG A 297 -10.77 -7.05 20.49
C ARG A 297 -9.46 -7.31 19.74
N VAL A 298 -8.39 -6.57 20.05
CA VAL A 298 -7.05 -6.80 19.48
C VAL A 298 -6.54 -8.20 19.83
N ARG A 299 -6.75 -8.68 21.07
CA ARG A 299 -6.42 -10.05 21.47
C ARG A 299 -7.23 -11.10 20.72
N THR A 300 -8.52 -10.88 20.51
CA THR A 300 -9.36 -11.77 19.69
C THR A 300 -8.84 -11.85 18.26
N ILE A 301 -8.49 -10.71 17.66
CA ILE A 301 -7.92 -10.66 16.31
C ILE A 301 -6.59 -11.40 16.26
N ALA A 302 -5.71 -11.20 17.24
CA ALA A 302 -4.41 -11.87 17.30
C ALA A 302 -4.56 -13.39 17.36
N ALA A 303 -5.48 -13.90 18.18
CA ALA A 303 -5.75 -15.34 18.28
C ALA A 303 -6.30 -15.92 16.97
N LEU A 304 -7.24 -15.22 16.32
CA LEU A 304 -7.81 -15.63 15.04
C LEU A 304 -6.78 -15.60 13.91
N GLU A 305 -5.92 -14.58 13.87
CA GLU A 305 -4.86 -14.50 12.87
C GLU A 305 -3.91 -15.69 13.03
N GLN A 306 -3.49 -16.00 14.26
CA GLN A 306 -2.66 -17.17 14.53
C GLN A 306 -3.34 -18.48 14.11
N GLU A 307 -4.63 -18.65 14.44
CA GLU A 307 -5.42 -19.82 14.05
C GLU A 307 -5.43 -20.00 12.53
N VAL A 308 -5.74 -18.94 11.77
CA VAL A 308 -5.79 -19.01 10.31
C VAL A 308 -4.41 -19.30 9.72
N PHE A 309 -3.35 -18.68 10.23
CA PHE A 309 -1.99 -18.97 9.78
C PHE A 309 -1.60 -20.43 10.01
N ASP A 310 -1.98 -21.00 11.15
CA ASP A 310 -1.72 -22.42 11.44
C ASP A 310 -2.54 -23.35 10.52
N MET A 311 -3.77 -22.99 10.17
CA MET A 311 -4.57 -23.72 9.19
C MET A 311 -3.92 -23.69 7.81
N MET A 312 -3.56 -22.50 7.32
CA MET A 312 -2.86 -22.34 6.04
C MET A 312 -1.59 -23.18 6.04
N ARG A 313 -0.75 -23.08 7.08
CA ARG A 313 0.50 -23.84 7.21
C ARG A 313 0.30 -25.35 7.14
N LYS A 314 -0.75 -25.89 7.76
CA LYS A 314 -1.05 -27.32 7.71
C LYS A 314 -1.39 -27.77 6.30
N GLN A 315 -2.10 -26.94 5.54
CA GLN A 315 -2.47 -27.23 4.16
C GLN A 315 -1.25 -27.23 3.23
N VAL A 316 -0.31 -26.31 3.45
CA VAL A 316 0.97 -26.27 2.72
C VAL A 316 1.86 -27.49 2.98
N LYS A 317 1.83 -28.08 4.18
CA LYS A 317 2.65 -29.25 4.52
C LYS A 317 2.13 -30.57 3.93
N VAL A 318 0.94 -30.56 3.34
CA VAL A 318 0.28 -31.75 2.77
C VAL A 318 0.36 -31.76 1.23
N GLY A 319 0.93 -30.71 0.62
CA GLY A 319 1.18 -30.61 -0.83
C GLY A 319 2.54 -31.18 -1.25
#